data_AF-A0A520R1S5-F1
#
_entry.id   AF-A0A520R1S5-F1
#
_cell.length_a   1.000
_cell.length_b   1.000
_cell.length_c   1.000
_cell.angle_alpha   90.00
_cell.angle_beta   90.00
_cell.angle_gamma   90.00
#
_symmetry.space_group_name_H-M   'P 1'
#
loop_
_entity.id
_entity.type
_entity.pdbx_description
1 polymer ?
#
loop_
_entity_poly.entity_id
_entity_poly.type
_entity_poly.pdbx_seq_one_letter_code
_entity_poly.pdbx_strand_id
1 'polypeptide(L)'
;MKHLGKSTVLCALFALGCAGRIVVVDGIEVYEGHWRAAREGVQSVASFQFECPPDALSYSLLRRSGRAVSQVGVTGCGHRDVYTRIGSEWFGSGQREAAADAQQRIEAAAQAAAAAQRQQSQQ
;
A
#
# COMPACT_ATOMS: atom_id res chain seq x y z
N MET A 1 49.29 14.42 -38.12
CA MET A 1 49.00 15.15 -36.86
C MET A 1 47.65 14.64 -36.37
N LYS A 2 47.62 13.85 -35.27
CA LYS A 2 47.10 14.27 -33.94
C LYS A 2 45.62 14.69 -34.02
N HIS A 3 44.60 14.15 -33.34
CA HIS A 3 44.36 13.16 -32.29
C HIS A 3 42.85 12.79 -32.39
N LEU A 4 42.47 11.52 -32.25
CA LEU A 4 41.72 10.98 -31.09
C LEU A 4 40.36 11.64 -30.78
N GLY A 5 39.27 10.94 -31.08
CA GLY A 5 37.91 11.29 -30.67
C GLY A 5 37.05 10.06 -30.38
N LYS A 6 37.59 9.09 -29.63
CA LYS A 6 36.82 7.97 -29.06
C LYS A 6 36.14 8.45 -27.77
N SER A 7 34.97 9.06 -27.88
CA SER A 7 34.06 9.22 -26.73
C SER A 7 33.02 8.11 -26.77
N THR A 8 33.47 6.89 -26.47
CA THR A 8 32.57 5.80 -26.06
C THR A 8 32.16 6.10 -24.62
N VAL A 9 31.12 6.92 -24.48
CA VAL A 9 30.50 7.17 -23.17
C VAL A 9 29.77 5.89 -22.76
N LEU A 10 30.41 5.20 -21.84
CA LEU A 10 29.99 3.99 -21.15
C LEU A 10 28.78 4.32 -20.25
N CYS A 11 27.56 4.36 -20.82
CA CYS A 11 26.31 4.39 -20.04
C CYS A 11 25.97 2.97 -19.55
N ALA A 12 26.80 2.40 -18.68
CA ALA A 12 26.54 1.12 -18.05
C ALA A 12 26.83 1.25 -16.55
N LEU A 13 25.90 1.80 -15.77
CA LEU A 13 25.85 1.72 -14.29
C LEU A 13 24.61 2.45 -13.73
N PHE A 14 23.37 2.05 -14.07
CA PHE A 14 22.17 2.45 -13.30
C PHE A 14 21.03 1.40 -13.43
N ALA A 15 21.37 0.11 -13.49
CA ALA A 15 20.38 -0.98 -13.55
C ALA A 15 20.16 -1.68 -12.18
N LEU A 16 20.61 -1.09 -11.07
CA LEU A 16 20.43 -1.61 -9.72
C LEU A 16 19.71 -0.54 -8.88
N GLY A 17 18.38 -0.60 -8.78
CA GLY A 17 17.72 0.30 -7.83
C GLY A 17 16.20 0.35 -7.76
N CYS A 18 15.44 -0.25 -8.68
CA CYS A 18 13.97 -0.25 -8.55
C CYS A 18 13.42 -1.46 -7.76
N ALA A 19 14.27 -2.43 -7.40
CA ALA A 19 13.88 -3.53 -6.53
C ALA A 19 13.91 -3.04 -5.07
N GLY A 20 12.77 -2.55 -4.58
CA GLY A 20 12.65 -2.11 -3.19
C GLY A 20 13.09 -3.21 -2.20
N ARG A 21 13.65 -2.80 -1.06
CA ARG A 21 14.07 -3.72 0.00
C ARG A 21 12.88 -4.53 0.52
N ILE A 22 13.06 -5.84 0.64
CA ILE A 22 12.08 -6.73 1.30
C ILE A 22 12.43 -6.80 2.79
N VAL A 23 11.41 -6.76 3.63
CA VAL A 23 11.49 -6.93 5.08
C VAL A 23 10.52 -8.03 5.51
N VAL A 24 10.85 -8.70 6.61
CA VAL A 24 9.96 -9.68 7.25
C VAL A 24 9.32 -8.99 8.45
N VAL A 25 7.99 -8.89 8.45
CA VAL A 25 7.20 -8.33 9.54
C VAL A 25 6.22 -9.40 9.97
N ASP A 26 6.29 -9.82 11.24
CA ASP A 26 5.44 -10.89 11.79
C ASP A 26 5.47 -12.19 10.94
N GLY A 27 6.64 -12.53 10.40
CA GLY A 27 6.83 -13.72 9.54
C GLY A 27 6.34 -13.55 8.10
N ILE A 28 5.86 -12.37 7.70
CA ILE A 28 5.36 -12.08 6.36
C ILE A 28 6.37 -11.21 5.61
N GLU A 29 6.84 -11.71 4.46
CA GLU A 29 7.68 -10.95 3.55
C GLU A 29 6.87 -9.87 2.82
N VAL A 30 7.36 -8.63 2.87
CA VAL A 30 6.75 -7.46 2.24
C VAL A 30 7.82 -6.46 1.81
N TYR A 31 7.54 -5.67 0.78
CA TYR A 31 8.41 -4.53 0.45
C TYR A 31 8.34 -3.47 1.55
N GLU A 32 9.50 -2.98 1.99
CA GLU A 32 9.63 -2.01 3.06
C GLU A 32 8.79 -0.75 2.80
N GLY A 33 8.81 -0.24 1.56
CA GLY A 33 8.00 0.91 1.17
C GLY A 33 6.49 0.67 1.30
N HIS A 34 6.01 -0.54 0.99
CA HIS A 34 4.60 -0.90 1.15
C HIS A 34 4.22 -1.04 2.62
N TRP A 35 5.11 -1.60 3.45
CA TRP A 35 4.88 -1.67 4.89
C TRP A 35 4.85 -0.28 5.52
N ARG A 36 5.80 0.59 5.18
CA ARG A 36 5.86 1.96 5.69
C ARG A 36 4.60 2.76 5.33
N ALA A 37 4.20 2.73 4.06
CA ALA A 37 2.98 3.41 3.61
C ALA A 37 1.71 2.86 4.29
N ALA A 38 1.65 1.55 4.54
CA ALA A 38 0.53 0.96 5.28
C ALA A 38 0.51 1.43 6.74
N ARG A 39 1.66 1.45 7.41
CA ARG A 39 1.77 1.98 8.78
C ARG A 39 1.36 3.44 8.88
N GLU A 40 1.85 4.29 7.98
CA GLU A 40 1.51 5.72 7.96
C GLU A 40 0.01 5.94 7.76
N GLY A 41 -0.60 5.21 6.80
CA GLY A 41 -2.04 5.30 6.55
C GLY A 41 -2.87 4.83 7.74
N VAL A 42 -2.50 3.72 8.38
CA VAL A 42 -3.20 3.17 9.54
C VAL A 42 -2.98 4.02 10.79
N GLN A 43 -1.78 4.56 10.99
CA GLN A 43 -1.42 5.41 12.13
C GLN A 43 -2.39 6.57 12.28
N SER A 44 -2.66 7.30 11.20
CA SER A 44 -3.54 8.47 11.26
C SER A 44 -4.96 8.11 11.69
N VAL A 45 -5.50 6.98 11.22
CA VAL A 45 -6.86 6.55 11.56
C VAL A 45 -6.90 6.00 12.98
N ALA A 46 -5.92 5.18 13.35
CA ALA A 46 -5.85 4.53 14.65
C ALA A 46 -5.58 5.52 15.79
N SER A 47 -4.70 6.51 15.59
CA SER A 47 -4.44 7.53 16.61
C SER A 47 -5.68 8.34 16.94
N PHE A 48 -6.49 8.65 15.91
CA PHE A 48 -7.76 9.33 16.09
C PHE A 48 -8.79 8.43 16.77
N GLN A 49 -8.98 7.20 16.28
CA GLN A 49 -10.00 6.28 16.79
C GLN A 49 -9.72 5.82 18.24
N PHE A 50 -8.45 5.64 18.60
CA PHE A 50 -8.06 5.20 19.94
C PHE A 50 -7.79 6.38 20.88
N GLU A 51 -7.89 7.62 20.41
CA GLU A 51 -7.46 8.83 21.13
C GLU A 51 -6.05 8.68 21.74
N CYS A 52 -5.17 8.04 20.96
CA CYS A 52 -3.88 7.52 21.42
C CYS A 52 -2.76 8.18 20.61
N PRO A 53 -1.68 8.68 21.25
CA PRO A 53 -0.61 9.32 20.52
C PRO A 53 0.12 8.28 19.63
N PRO A 54 0.61 8.69 18.45
CA PRO A 54 1.15 7.74 17.46
C PRO A 54 2.30 6.86 17.93
N ASP A 55 3.13 7.36 18.84
CA ASP A 55 4.27 6.68 19.43
C ASP A 55 3.88 5.62 20.48
N ALA A 56 2.66 5.69 21.01
CA ALA A 56 2.08 4.66 21.89
C ALA A 56 1.38 3.53 21.11
N LEU A 57 1.32 3.61 19.78
CA LEU A 57 0.73 2.59 18.93
C LEU A 57 1.78 1.57 18.47
N SER A 58 1.42 0.30 18.56
CA SER A 58 2.16 -0.84 17.98
C SER A 58 1.38 -1.42 16.80
N TYR A 59 2.12 -1.83 15.76
CA TYR A 59 1.55 -2.27 14.49
C TYR A 59 2.07 -3.67 14.14
N SER A 60 1.17 -4.54 13.69
CA SER A 60 1.49 -5.88 13.20
C SER A 60 0.94 -6.10 11.80
N LEU A 61 1.73 -6.75 10.94
CA LEU A 61 1.30 -7.15 9.61
C LEU A 61 0.50 -8.45 9.70
N LEU A 62 -0.79 -8.41 9.33
CA LEU A 62 -1.66 -9.58 9.40
C LEU A 62 -1.90 -10.24 8.04
N ARG A 63 -2.02 -9.43 6.98
CA ARG A 63 -2.29 -9.94 5.63
C ARG A 63 -1.75 -8.99 4.55
N ARG A 64 -1.32 -9.58 3.43
CA ARG A 64 -1.07 -8.90 2.16
C ARG A 64 -1.92 -9.49 1.04
N SER A 65 -2.26 -8.66 0.05
CA SER A 65 -2.85 -9.07 -1.23
C SER A 65 -1.88 -8.71 -2.35
N GLY A 66 -1.33 -9.73 -3.01
CA GLY A 66 -0.21 -9.55 -3.94
C GLY A 66 0.98 -8.87 -3.25
N ARG A 67 1.37 -7.70 -3.74
CA ARG A 67 2.47 -6.88 -3.19
C ARG A 67 2.00 -5.89 -2.10
N ALA A 68 0.69 -5.64 -2.00
CA ALA A 68 0.14 -4.62 -1.13
C ALA A 68 -0.23 -5.19 0.24
N VAL A 69 0.06 -4.45 1.31
CA VAL A 69 -0.50 -4.75 2.64
C VAL A 69 -2.00 -4.55 2.60
N SER A 70 -2.76 -5.53 3.09
CA SER A 70 -4.21 -5.51 3.07
C SER A 70 -4.82 -5.49 4.47
N GLN A 71 -4.12 -5.98 5.50
CA GLN A 71 -4.56 -5.90 6.88
C GLN A 71 -3.41 -5.63 7.85
N VAL A 72 -3.67 -4.71 8.79
CA VAL A 72 -2.74 -4.31 9.85
C VAL A 72 -3.46 -4.41 11.19
N GLY A 73 -2.88 -5.14 12.13
CA GLY A 73 -3.31 -5.13 13.52
C GLY A 73 -2.68 -3.94 14.24
N VAL A 74 -3.46 -3.26 15.07
CA VAL A 74 -2.98 -2.13 15.87
C VAL A 74 -3.35 -2.34 17.32
N THR A 75 -2.42 -2.06 18.22
CA THR A 75 -2.64 -2.06 19.67
C THR A 75 -2.01 -0.83 20.31
N GLY A 76 -2.65 -0.23 21.30
CA GLY A 76 -2.10 0.90 22.05
C GLY A 76 -3.15 1.53 22.95
N CYS A 77 -2.72 2.16 24.05
CA CYS A 77 -3.60 2.83 25.01
C CYS A 77 -4.77 1.97 25.54
N GLY A 78 -4.60 0.64 25.65
CA GLY A 78 -5.65 -0.28 26.08
C GLY A 78 -6.63 -0.71 24.97
N HIS A 79 -6.46 -0.19 23.75
CA HIS A 79 -7.26 -0.52 22.58
C HIS A 79 -6.54 -1.51 21.65
N ARG A 80 -7.34 -2.25 20.89
CA ARG A 80 -6.87 -3.11 19.80
C ARG A 80 -7.90 -3.16 18.67
N ASP A 81 -7.45 -3.11 17.43
CA ASP A 81 -8.30 -3.24 16.25
C ASP A 81 -7.51 -3.79 15.06
N VAL A 82 -8.23 -4.22 14.02
CA VAL A 82 -7.67 -4.63 12.74
C VAL A 82 -8.18 -3.69 11.66
N TYR A 83 -7.24 -3.04 10.98
CA TYR A 83 -7.53 -2.16 9.85
C TYR A 83 -7.39 -2.92 8.54
N THR A 84 -8.45 -2.88 7.74
CA THR A 84 -8.48 -3.48 6.39
C THR A 84 -8.38 -2.38 5.35
N ARG A 85 -7.57 -2.62 4.31
CA ARG A 85 -7.43 -1.71 3.19
C ARG A 85 -8.52 -1.94 2.15
N ILE A 86 -9.28 -0.90 1.81
CA ILE A 86 -10.27 -0.90 0.72
C ILE A 86 -9.88 0.24 -0.23
N GLY A 87 -9.47 -0.09 -1.45
CA GLY A 87 -8.86 0.88 -2.36
C GLY A 87 -7.58 1.51 -1.77
N SER A 88 -7.58 2.83 -1.59
CA SER A 88 -6.49 3.58 -0.95
C SER A 88 -6.71 3.84 0.54
N GLU A 89 -7.89 3.51 1.07
CA GLU A 89 -8.33 3.91 2.41
C GLU A 89 -8.24 2.72 3.40
N TRP A 90 -8.21 3.05 4.69
CA TRP A 90 -8.09 2.10 5.79
C TRP A 90 -9.32 2.18 6.69
N PHE A 91 -9.89 1.03 7.01
CA PHE A 91 -11.11 0.92 7.81
C PHE A 91 -10.91 -0.01 9.00
N GLY A 92 -11.19 0.49 10.20
CA GLY A 92 -11.21 -0.32 11.42
C GLY A 92 -12.48 -1.17 11.54
N SER A 93 -12.54 -2.08 12.51
CA SER A 93 -13.71 -2.96 12.68
C SER A 93 -14.99 -2.22 13.06
N GLY A 94 -14.87 -1.02 13.64
CA GLY A 94 -16.00 -0.12 13.90
C GLY A 94 -16.63 0.52 12.64
N GLN A 95 -15.96 0.46 11.49
CA GLN A 95 -16.34 1.18 10.27
C GLN A 95 -16.86 0.24 9.16
N ARG A 96 -17.52 -0.86 9.53
CA ARG A 96 -17.96 -1.91 8.58
C ARG A 96 -18.88 -1.40 7.48
N GLU A 97 -19.82 -0.52 7.81
CA GLU A 97 -20.74 0.08 6.84
C GLU A 97 -19.99 0.95 5.82
N ALA A 98 -19.17 1.88 6.32
CA ALA A 98 -18.34 2.73 5.46
C ALA A 98 -17.37 1.92 4.57
N ALA A 99 -16.81 0.82 5.09
CA ALA A 99 -15.97 -0.09 4.32
C ALA A 99 -16.76 -0.81 3.21
N ALA A 100 -17.99 -1.24 3.49
CA ALA A 100 -18.85 -1.88 2.50
C ALA A 100 -19.24 -0.90 1.38
N ASP A 101 -19.59 0.35 1.73
CA ASP A 101 -19.90 1.39 0.76
C ASP A 101 -18.68 1.74 -0.11
N ALA A 102 -17.50 1.84 0.49
CA ALA A 102 -16.24 2.04 -0.25
C ALA A 102 -15.99 0.89 -1.23
N GLN A 103 -16.19 -0.36 -0.79
CA GLN A 103 -16.02 -1.54 -1.63
C GLN A 103 -17.00 -1.53 -2.82
N GLN A 104 -18.28 -1.24 -2.57
CA GLN A 104 -19.31 -1.15 -3.62
C GLN A 104 -18.96 -0.08 -4.67
N ARG A 105 -18.49 1.09 -4.25
CA ARG A 105 -18.07 2.16 -5.19
C ARG A 105 -16.91 1.73 -6.08
N ILE A 106 -15.92 1.03 -5.51
CA ILE A 106 -14.77 0.53 -6.27
C ILE A 106 -15.20 -0.54 -7.28
N GLU A 107 -16.07 -1.47 -6.86
CA GLU A 107 -16.59 -2.51 -7.75
C GLU A 107 -17.44 -1.93 -8.88
N ALA A 108 -18.31 -0.97 -8.59
CA ALA A 108 -19.10 -0.27 -9.60
C ALA A 108 -18.19 0.47 -10.60
N ALA A 109 -17.14 1.14 -10.13
CA ALA A 109 -16.17 1.82 -10.98
C ALA A 109 -15.41 0.84 -11.88
N ALA A 110 -15.00 -0.32 -11.34
CA ALA A 110 -14.31 -1.36 -12.11
C ALA A 110 -15.23 -1.95 -13.20
N GLN A 111 -16.50 -2.19 -12.88
CA GLN A 111 -17.48 -2.68 -13.85
C GLN A 111 -17.74 -1.65 -14.96
N ALA A 112 -17.89 -0.38 -14.60
CA ALA A 112 -18.06 0.71 -15.56
C ALA A 112 -16.84 0.85 -16.49
N ALA A 113 -15.62 0.79 -15.95
CA ALA A 113 -14.39 0.82 -16.75
C ALA A 113 -14.30 -0.37 -17.72
N ALA A 114 -14.64 -1.57 -17.26
CA ALA A 114 -14.67 -2.76 -18.11
C ALA A 114 -15.72 -2.64 -19.23
N ALA A 115 -16.90 -2.09 -18.94
CA ALA A 115 -17.93 -1.85 -19.94
C ALA A 115 -17.49 -0.83 -21.01
N ALA A 116 -16.84 0.27 -20.60
CA ALA A 116 -16.32 1.27 -21.52
C ALA A 116 -15.25 0.70 -22.46
N GLN A 117 -14.35 -0.15 -21.96
CA GLN A 117 -13.33 -0.82 -22.78
C GLN A 117 -13.96 -1.75 -23.83
N ARG A 118 -15.03 -2.48 -23.48
CA ARG A 118 -15.74 -3.35 -24.44
C ARG A 118 -16.36 -2.55 -25.57
N GLN A 119 -16.96 -1.39 -25.27
CA GLN A 119 -17.54 -0.52 -26.30
C GLN A 119 -16.47 0.03 -27.25
N GLN A 120 -15.31 0.41 -26.74
CA GLN A 120 -14.19 0.88 -27.57
C GLN A 120 -13.62 -0.21 -28.48
N SER A 121 -13.58 -1.47 -28.03
CA SER A 121 -13.09 -2.59 -28.85
C SER A 121 -14.02 -3.03 -29.99
N GLN A 122 -15.27 -2.54 -29.99
CA GLN A 122 -16.28 -2.86 -31.01
C GLN A 122 -16.38 -1.80 -32.12
N GLN A 123 -15.60 -0.72 -32.03
CA GLN A 123 -15.49 0.34 -33.04
C GLN A 123 -14.22 0.14 -33.88
#